data_AF-A0A1Q7C1Z0-F1
#
_entry.id   AF-A0A1Q7C1Z0-F1
#
_cell.length_a   1.000
_cell.length_b   1.000
_cell.length_c   1.000
_cell.angle_alpha   90.00
_cell.angle_beta   90.00
_cell.angle_gamma   90.00
#
_symmetry.space_group_name_H-M   'P 1'
#
loop_
_entity.id
_entity.type
_entity.pdbx_description
1 polymer ?
#
loop_
_entity_poly.entity_id
_entity_poly.type
_entity_poly.pdbx_seq_one_letter_code
_entity_poly.pdbx_strand_id
1 'polypeptide(L)'
;METQALFESVPNFSEGRRHDVMEAIAAAAGTAYLLDTDPDPDHNRAVVSIAGRRDRLVEGLMGAIGEAVRRIDLREHRGVHPRVGAADVVPIIPIGGATLADLGGPDLHLTAGAVCVGARRTLVAFNVTLFDIDLVGARALARSIRESSAGLRGVQALAFELPGSRVQLSMNLFRIDETTPSDVIAELERRGVAMGAQQVVGLCPAIAATPAADGRLLEGRLASAAADAGGDRCESRGGDEHTALADRLRREAAGFARLVADQDAMLGGAERAAALIHVLDAAQVLDGELSAMLEAAARGLRAAVTPATAGVYRARIDALDARLA
;
A
#
# COMPACT_ATOMS: atom_id res chain seq x y z
N MET A 1 8.83 -25.75 1.79
CA MET A 1 9.41 -24.62 2.53
C MET A 1 8.31 -24.06 3.40
N GLU A 2 8.51 -23.91 4.72
CA GLU A 2 7.49 -23.33 5.59
C GLU A 2 7.28 -21.87 5.17
N THR A 3 6.06 -21.53 4.73
CA THR A 3 5.72 -20.18 4.30
C THR A 3 5.74 -19.26 5.53
N GLN A 4 6.69 -18.33 5.58
CA GLN A 4 6.79 -17.39 6.69
C GLN A 4 5.67 -16.35 6.60
N ALA A 5 4.93 -16.15 7.70
CA ALA A 5 3.84 -15.18 7.77
C ALA A 5 4.36 -13.74 7.57
N LEU A 6 3.90 -13.09 6.50
CA LEU A 6 4.24 -11.72 6.12
C LEU A 6 3.09 -10.78 6.47
N PHE A 7 3.43 -9.59 6.95
CA PHE A 7 2.46 -8.57 7.32
C PHE A 7 2.85 -7.22 6.73
N GLU A 8 1.86 -6.43 6.34
CA GLU A 8 1.98 -5.00 6.08
C GLU A 8 1.50 -4.22 7.31
N SER A 9 2.08 -3.07 7.56
CA SER A 9 1.47 -2.05 8.39
C SER A 9 1.50 -0.71 7.68
N VAL A 10 0.42 0.05 7.86
CA VAL A 10 0.21 1.35 7.20
C VAL A 10 -0.03 2.41 8.28
N PRO A 11 0.94 2.66 9.19
CA PRO A 11 0.81 3.68 10.22
C PRO A 11 0.56 5.07 9.64
N ASN A 12 -0.33 5.78 10.31
CA ASN A 12 -0.73 7.14 9.99
C ASN A 12 -0.10 8.10 10.99
N PHE A 13 0.63 9.08 10.49
CA PHE A 13 1.29 10.07 11.32
C PHE A 13 0.67 11.44 11.12
N SER A 14 0.51 12.19 12.21
CA SER A 14 0.03 13.58 12.21
C SER A 14 1.16 14.54 11.82
N GLU A 15 1.74 14.32 10.66
CA GLU A 15 2.76 15.15 10.03
C GLU A 15 2.72 14.87 8.53
N GLY A 16 2.69 15.91 7.69
CA GLY A 16 2.72 15.77 6.23
C GLY A 16 3.49 16.87 5.53
N ARG A 17 4.20 17.73 6.28
CA ARG A 17 4.87 18.94 5.76
C ARG A 17 6.37 18.96 6.04
N ARG A 18 6.79 18.50 7.22
CA ARG A 18 8.21 18.49 7.63
C ARG A 18 8.91 17.23 7.13
N HIS A 19 9.63 17.39 6.03
CA HIS A 19 10.37 16.29 5.38
C HIS A 19 11.39 15.63 6.32
N ASP A 20 12.11 16.41 7.12
CA ASP A 20 13.11 15.91 8.08
C ASP A 20 12.49 15.00 9.15
N VAL A 21 11.24 15.29 9.56
CA VAL A 21 10.50 14.46 10.50
C VAL A 21 10.04 13.16 9.83
N MET A 22 9.54 13.25 8.59
CA MET A 22 9.10 12.08 7.83
C MET A 22 10.24 11.12 7.50
N GLU A 23 11.40 11.64 7.09
CA GLU A 23 12.60 10.84 6.85
C GLU A 23 13.07 10.14 8.13
N ALA A 24 13.06 10.84 9.27
CA ALA A 24 13.42 10.24 10.55
C ALA A 24 12.46 9.11 10.94
N ILE A 25 11.15 9.30 10.77
CA ILE A 25 10.13 8.27 11.06
C ILE A 25 10.33 7.06 10.16
N ALA A 26 10.53 7.27 8.86
CA ALA A 26 10.75 6.20 7.89
C ALA A 26 12.06 5.43 8.17
N ALA A 27 13.14 6.13 8.50
CA ALA A 27 14.42 5.52 8.86
C ALA A 27 14.31 4.70 10.15
N ALA A 28 13.56 5.20 11.15
CA ALA A 28 13.33 4.48 12.40
C ALA A 28 12.48 3.20 12.21
N ALA A 29 11.78 3.07 11.08
CA ALA A 29 11.07 1.85 10.71
C ALA A 29 11.95 0.79 10.04
N GLY A 30 13.25 1.07 9.84
CA GLY A 30 14.16 0.32 8.94
C GLY A 30 14.47 -1.12 9.33
N THR A 31 13.97 -1.63 10.46
CA THR A 31 13.99 -3.08 10.74
C THR A 31 12.95 -3.84 9.92
N ALA A 32 11.90 -3.16 9.46
CA ALA A 32 10.96 -3.61 8.45
C ALA A 32 11.33 -3.04 7.07
N TYR A 33 10.81 -3.65 6.00
CA TYR A 33 10.95 -3.12 4.66
C TYR A 33 10.03 -1.91 4.49
N LEU A 34 10.60 -0.75 4.21
CA LEU A 34 9.84 0.45 3.85
C LEU A 34 9.32 0.30 2.42
N LEU A 35 8.00 0.30 2.26
CA LEU A 35 7.33 0.15 0.96
C LEU A 35 7.04 1.52 0.32
N ASP A 36 6.54 2.47 1.12
CA ASP A 36 6.16 3.80 0.65
C ASP A 36 6.08 4.82 1.79
N THR A 37 6.28 6.10 1.44
CA THR A 37 5.99 7.25 2.32
C THR A 37 5.18 8.26 1.53
N ASP A 38 3.94 8.51 1.96
CA ASP A 38 3.00 9.39 1.26
C ASP A 38 2.57 10.55 2.17
N PRO A 39 3.37 11.63 2.22
CA PRO A 39 2.99 12.84 2.94
C PRO A 39 1.93 13.64 2.16
N ASP A 40 0.91 14.10 2.88
CA ASP A 40 -0.10 15.02 2.39
C ASP A 40 0.00 16.36 3.15
N PRO A 41 0.62 17.40 2.54
CA PRO A 41 0.78 18.71 3.16
C PRO A 41 -0.54 19.43 3.44
N ASP A 42 -1.57 19.20 2.62
CA ASP A 42 -2.88 19.84 2.77
C ASP A 42 -3.60 19.27 4.00
N HIS A 43 -3.58 17.94 4.16
CA HIS A 43 -4.11 17.23 5.31
C HIS A 43 -3.19 17.28 6.54
N ASN A 44 -1.93 17.67 6.36
CA ASN A 44 -0.83 17.60 7.32
C ASN A 44 -0.78 16.22 8.01
N ARG A 45 -0.82 15.18 7.19
CA ARG A 45 -0.81 13.78 7.60
C ARG A 45 0.05 13.01 6.61
N ALA A 46 0.71 11.97 7.07
CA ALA A 46 1.45 11.07 6.20
C ALA A 46 1.08 9.63 6.50
N VAL A 47 1.13 8.84 5.45
CA VAL A 47 1.04 7.39 5.51
C VAL A 47 2.45 6.84 5.29
N VAL A 48 2.89 5.95 6.15
CA VAL A 48 4.12 5.19 5.94
C VAL A 48 3.72 3.73 5.81
N SER A 49 4.04 3.11 4.69
CA SER A 49 3.76 1.69 4.46
C SER A 49 5.03 0.89 4.68
N ILE A 50 4.95 -0.12 5.55
CA ILE A 50 6.07 -1.03 5.84
C ILE A 50 5.58 -2.48 5.77
N ALA A 51 6.47 -3.41 5.47
CA ALA A 51 6.19 -4.84 5.53
C ALA A 51 7.34 -5.66 6.14
N GLY A 52 7.01 -6.82 6.68
CA GLY A 52 7.99 -7.75 7.21
C GLY A 52 7.36 -8.88 7.99
N ARG A 53 8.16 -9.85 8.42
CA ARG A 53 7.72 -10.84 9.42
C ARG A 53 7.38 -10.15 10.74
N ARG A 54 6.62 -10.84 11.60
CA ARG A 54 6.14 -10.34 12.91
C ARG A 54 7.19 -9.50 13.66
N ASP A 55 8.35 -10.07 13.98
CA ASP A 55 9.33 -9.42 14.86
C ASP A 55 9.88 -8.13 14.24
N ARG A 56 10.22 -8.18 12.94
CA ARG A 56 10.71 -7.03 12.17
C ARG A 56 9.68 -5.93 12.04
N LEU A 57 8.42 -6.31 11.76
CA LEU A 57 7.31 -5.37 11.64
C LEU A 57 7.04 -4.68 12.98
N VAL A 58 6.96 -5.43 14.08
CA VAL A 58 6.71 -4.87 15.42
C VAL A 58 7.85 -3.94 15.83
N GLU A 59 9.10 -4.35 15.65
CA GLU A 59 10.26 -3.50 15.95
C GLU A 59 10.25 -2.21 15.11
N GLY A 60 9.95 -2.31 13.82
CA GLY A 60 9.90 -1.16 12.91
C GLY A 60 8.78 -0.20 13.27
N LEU A 61 7.60 -0.72 13.63
CA LEU A 61 6.49 0.08 14.14
C LEU A 61 6.84 0.82 15.42
N MET A 62 7.44 0.11 16.39
CA MET A 62 7.84 0.73 17.66
C MET A 62 8.88 1.83 17.45
N GLY A 63 9.84 1.62 16.55
CA GLY A 63 10.82 2.63 16.15
C GLY A 63 10.17 3.86 15.53
N ALA A 64 9.32 3.67 14.52
CA ALA A 64 8.61 4.75 13.82
C ALA A 64 7.69 5.56 14.74
N ILE A 65 6.89 4.88 15.58
CA ILE A 65 6.02 5.52 16.57
C ILE A 65 6.85 6.30 17.60
N GLY A 66 7.94 5.71 18.09
CA GLY A 66 8.84 6.36 19.03
C GLY A 66 9.47 7.65 18.47
N GLU A 67 9.84 7.67 17.19
CA GLU A 67 10.33 8.87 16.50
C GLU A 67 9.24 9.92 16.34
N ALA A 68 8.05 9.51 15.91
CA ALA A 68 6.91 10.39 15.73
C ALA A 68 6.53 11.10 17.04
N VAL A 69 6.44 10.36 18.16
CA VAL A 69 6.13 10.92 19.48
C VAL A 69 7.17 11.95 19.93
N ARG A 70 8.45 11.77 19.59
CA ARG A 70 9.51 12.71 19.95
C ARG A 70 9.49 14.00 19.13
N ARG A 71 8.99 13.97 17.89
CA ARG A 71 9.11 15.08 16.94
C ARG A 71 7.81 15.82 16.63
N ILE A 72 6.66 15.22 16.93
CA ILE A 72 5.34 15.76 16.60
C ILE A 72 4.67 16.29 17.87
N ASP A 73 4.43 17.59 17.92
CA ASP A 73 3.60 18.22 18.96
C ASP A 73 2.19 18.50 18.42
N LEU A 74 1.20 17.73 18.91
CA LEU A 74 -0.19 17.89 18.50
C LEU A 74 -0.83 19.23 18.93
N ARG A 75 -0.24 19.94 19.90
CA ARG A 75 -0.72 21.27 20.32
C ARG A 75 -0.47 22.31 19.23
N GLU A 76 0.61 22.13 18.48
CA GLU A 76 1.03 22.99 17.37
C GLU A 76 0.53 22.46 16.02
N HIS A 77 0.22 21.17 15.92
CA HIS A 77 -0.28 20.55 14.70
C HIS A 77 -1.58 21.20 14.18
N ARG A 78 -1.58 21.54 12.89
CA ARG A 78 -2.75 22.05 12.15
C ARG A 78 -2.88 21.27 10.84
N GLY A 79 -4.01 20.61 10.64
CA GLY A 79 -4.35 19.86 9.43
C GLY A 79 -5.86 19.67 9.33
N VAL A 80 -6.38 19.50 8.11
CA VAL A 80 -7.83 19.31 7.90
C VAL A 80 -8.30 17.89 8.25
N HIS A 81 -7.38 16.93 8.33
CA HIS A 81 -7.70 15.55 8.70
C HIS A 81 -7.89 15.41 10.22
N PRO A 82 -8.96 14.74 10.69
CA PRO A 82 -9.11 14.39 12.11
C PRO A 82 -7.92 13.56 12.60
N ARG A 83 -7.51 13.78 13.84
CA ARG A 83 -6.40 13.06 14.47
C ARG A 83 -6.55 13.00 15.98
N VAL A 84 -6.08 11.91 16.56
CA VAL A 84 -6.00 11.63 17.99
C VAL A 84 -4.54 11.62 18.46
N GLY A 85 -3.63 11.05 17.67
CA GLY A 85 -2.24 10.81 18.06
C GLY A 85 -1.18 11.32 17.07
N ALA A 86 0.06 11.46 17.54
CA ALA A 86 1.23 11.69 16.69
C ALA A 86 1.40 10.54 15.68
N ALA A 87 1.24 9.31 16.17
CA ALA A 87 0.80 8.15 15.39
C ALA A 87 -0.69 7.93 15.70
N ASP A 88 -1.54 7.95 14.68
CA ASP A 88 -2.99 7.99 14.84
C ASP A 88 -3.62 6.60 14.74
N VAL A 89 -3.38 5.92 13.62
CA VAL A 89 -3.89 4.57 13.35
C VAL A 89 -2.75 3.72 12.81
N VAL A 90 -2.50 2.58 13.45
CA VAL A 90 -1.42 1.64 13.11
C VAL A 90 -2.03 0.26 12.83
N PRO A 91 -2.58 0.05 11.61
CA PRO A 91 -3.20 -1.22 11.26
C PRO A 91 -2.11 -2.24 10.93
N ILE A 92 -2.29 -3.51 11.31
CA ILE A 92 -1.45 -4.61 10.80
C ILE A 92 -2.31 -5.46 9.87
N ILE A 93 -1.83 -5.76 8.68
CA ILE A 93 -2.58 -6.44 7.62
C ILE A 93 -1.79 -7.70 7.24
N PRO A 94 -2.35 -8.91 7.40
CA PRO A 94 -1.73 -10.13 6.89
C PRO A 94 -1.64 -10.10 5.36
N ILE A 95 -0.49 -10.48 4.80
CA ILE A 95 -0.27 -10.63 3.35
C ILE A 95 -0.14 -12.11 3.00
N GLY A 96 -0.72 -12.53 1.88
CA GLY A 96 -0.61 -13.89 1.37
C GLY A 96 -1.32 -14.91 2.27
N GLY A 97 -0.62 -15.96 2.70
CA GLY A 97 -1.16 -17.02 3.55
C GLY A 97 -1.18 -16.70 5.06
N ALA A 98 -0.68 -15.53 5.47
CA ALA A 98 -0.62 -15.13 6.87
C ALA A 98 -2.01 -14.89 7.46
N THR A 99 -2.16 -15.19 8.75
CA THR A 99 -3.38 -14.95 9.52
C THR A 99 -3.09 -14.06 10.72
N LEU A 100 -4.15 -13.55 11.35
CA LEU A 100 -4.04 -12.78 12.58
C LEU A 100 -3.44 -13.57 13.75
N ALA A 101 -3.71 -14.88 13.81
CA ALA A 101 -3.22 -15.74 14.89
C ALA A 101 -1.69 -15.78 14.93
N ASP A 102 -1.04 -15.63 13.77
CA ASP A 102 0.40 -15.65 13.61
C ASP A 102 1.10 -14.45 14.29
N LEU A 103 0.37 -13.39 14.68
CA LEU A 103 0.90 -12.22 15.40
C LEU A 103 0.97 -12.37 16.93
N GLY A 104 0.30 -13.36 17.54
CA GLY A 104 0.21 -13.35 19.01
C GLY A 104 -0.53 -14.49 19.71
N GLY A 105 -1.15 -15.43 18.99
CA GLY A 105 -1.94 -16.49 19.62
C GLY A 105 -3.17 -15.98 20.40
N PRO A 106 -3.98 -16.88 20.98
CA PRO A 106 -5.22 -16.52 21.67
C PRO A 106 -5.05 -16.14 23.16
N ASP A 107 -3.89 -16.40 23.76
CA ASP A 107 -3.68 -16.30 25.21
C ASP A 107 -3.28 -14.88 25.66
N LEU A 108 -3.88 -14.40 26.76
CA LEU A 108 -3.56 -13.11 27.36
C LEU A 108 -2.28 -13.18 28.21
N HIS A 109 -1.44 -12.15 28.14
CA HIS A 109 -0.25 -12.07 28.99
C HIS A 109 -0.65 -11.81 30.45
N LEU A 110 -0.18 -12.66 31.37
CA LEU A 110 -0.66 -12.70 32.76
C LEU A 110 -0.53 -11.39 33.54
N THR A 111 0.49 -10.57 33.27
CA THR A 111 0.72 -9.29 33.98
C THR A 111 0.43 -8.06 33.13
N ALA A 112 0.31 -8.21 31.81
CA ALA A 112 0.16 -7.09 30.88
C ALA A 112 -1.24 -7.05 30.22
N GLY A 113 -2.04 -8.11 30.37
CA GLY A 113 -3.31 -8.26 29.68
C GLY A 113 -3.12 -8.44 28.18
N ALA A 114 -3.89 -7.69 27.39
CA ALA A 114 -3.71 -7.59 25.94
C ALA A 114 -3.63 -6.13 25.49
N VAL A 115 -2.87 -5.92 24.42
CA VAL A 115 -2.97 -4.72 23.59
C VAL A 115 -3.83 -5.08 22.38
N CYS A 116 -4.92 -4.35 22.16
CA CYS A 116 -5.73 -4.54 20.97
C CYS A 116 -5.01 -3.95 19.75
N VAL A 117 -4.33 -4.81 19.00
CA VAL A 117 -3.82 -4.47 17.66
C VAL A 117 -4.89 -4.88 16.65
N GLY A 118 -5.43 -3.91 15.92
CA GLY A 118 -6.44 -4.15 14.91
C GLY A 118 -5.81 -4.62 13.61
N ALA A 119 -6.30 -5.74 13.06
CA ALA A 119 -6.11 -6.06 11.66
C ALA A 119 -7.40 -5.95 10.89
N ARG A 120 -7.25 -5.58 9.63
CA ARG A 120 -8.34 -5.29 8.73
C ARG A 120 -8.01 -5.85 7.36
N ARG A 121 -9.06 -6.05 6.55
CA ARG A 121 -8.89 -6.23 5.11
C ARG A 121 -8.23 -4.99 4.51
N THR A 122 -7.66 -5.16 3.33
CA THR A 122 -7.10 -4.05 2.57
C THR A 122 -8.14 -2.96 2.35
N LEU A 123 -7.67 -1.73 2.42
CA LEU A 123 -8.49 -0.54 2.22
C LEU A 123 -7.80 0.35 1.22
N VAL A 124 -8.56 0.86 0.25
CA VAL A 124 -8.08 1.87 -0.68
C VAL A 124 -8.61 3.23 -0.24
N ALA A 125 -7.70 4.16 0.03
CA ALA A 125 -8.05 5.57 0.23
C ALA A 125 -8.07 6.25 -1.14
N PHE A 126 -9.24 6.70 -1.57
CA PHE A 126 -9.48 7.25 -2.91
C PHE A 126 -10.17 8.59 -2.79
N ASN A 127 -9.55 9.62 -3.35
CA ASN A 127 -10.01 10.99 -3.29
C ASN A 127 -10.37 11.48 -4.70
N VAL A 128 -11.41 12.30 -4.80
CA VAL A 128 -11.83 12.95 -6.03
C VAL A 128 -12.00 14.44 -5.77
N THR A 129 -11.34 15.28 -6.57
CA THR A 129 -11.60 16.73 -6.57
C THR A 129 -12.97 16.98 -7.19
N LEU A 130 -13.79 17.81 -6.57
CA LEU A 130 -15.11 18.17 -7.06
C LEU A 130 -15.11 19.60 -7.60
N PHE A 131 -15.84 19.81 -8.69
CA PHE A 131 -16.13 21.12 -9.27
C PHE A 131 -17.59 21.49 -9.10
N ASP A 132 -17.90 22.77 -9.26
CA ASP A 132 -19.26 23.32 -9.28
C ASP A 132 -20.13 22.91 -8.08
N ILE A 133 -19.49 22.65 -6.93
CA ILE A 133 -20.14 22.24 -5.70
C ILE A 133 -19.47 22.94 -4.51
N ASP A 134 -20.27 23.47 -3.61
CA ASP A 134 -19.78 24.04 -2.37
C ASP A 134 -19.54 22.93 -1.32
N LEU A 135 -18.89 23.30 -0.21
CA LEU A 135 -18.59 22.35 0.86
C LEU A 135 -19.86 21.74 1.48
N VAL A 136 -20.98 22.46 1.47
CA VAL A 136 -22.26 21.98 1.99
C VAL A 136 -22.82 20.86 1.11
N GLY A 137 -22.88 21.09 -0.20
CA GLY A 137 -23.28 20.10 -1.20
C GLY A 137 -22.34 18.89 -1.18
N ALA A 138 -21.03 19.11 -1.09
CA ALA A 138 -20.07 18.01 -1.03
C ALA A 138 -20.21 17.17 0.24
N ARG A 139 -20.51 17.77 1.39
CA ARG A 139 -20.82 17.03 2.62
C ARG A 139 -22.12 16.22 2.50
N ALA A 140 -23.13 16.75 1.82
CA ALA A 140 -24.36 16.02 1.52
C ALA A 140 -24.09 14.83 0.59
N LEU A 141 -23.30 15.04 -0.47
CA LEU A 141 -22.84 14.01 -1.39
C LEU A 141 -22.08 12.92 -0.63
N ALA A 142 -21.06 13.30 0.15
CA ALA A 142 -20.26 12.37 0.96
C ALA A 142 -21.14 11.55 1.91
N ARG A 143 -22.15 12.15 2.55
CA ARG A 143 -23.08 11.40 3.41
C ARG A 143 -23.89 10.38 2.61
N SER A 144 -24.36 10.75 1.42
CA SER A 144 -25.24 9.94 0.59
C SER A 144 -24.57 8.75 -0.11
N ILE A 145 -23.24 8.75 -0.26
CA ILE A 145 -22.50 7.64 -0.87
C ILE A 145 -22.00 6.63 0.17
N ARG A 146 -22.02 6.96 1.47
CA ARG A 146 -21.59 6.06 2.54
C ARG A 146 -22.51 4.85 2.65
N GLU A 147 -21.93 3.69 2.95
CA GLU A 147 -22.71 2.49 3.30
C GLU A 147 -23.65 2.75 4.48
N SER A 148 -23.20 3.50 5.49
CA SER A 148 -23.99 3.85 6.68
C SER A 148 -25.28 4.62 6.37
N SER A 149 -25.41 5.15 5.16
CA SER A 149 -26.56 5.91 4.68
C SER A 149 -27.25 5.23 3.50
N ALA A 150 -27.13 3.90 3.39
CA ALA A 150 -27.63 3.10 2.26
C ALA A 150 -27.05 3.52 0.88
N GLY A 151 -25.84 4.07 0.88
CA GLY A 151 -25.07 4.36 -0.32
C GLY A 151 -24.30 3.13 -0.82
N LEU A 152 -23.09 3.36 -1.34
CA LEU A 152 -22.23 2.30 -1.84
C LEU A 152 -21.72 1.42 -0.71
N ARG A 153 -21.66 0.14 -1.01
CA ARG A 153 -21.29 -0.96 -0.14
C ARG A 153 -19.78 -0.90 0.13
N GLY A 154 -19.34 -0.90 1.39
CA GLY A 154 -17.91 -0.80 1.73
C GLY A 154 -17.30 0.60 1.59
N VAL A 155 -18.11 1.66 1.51
CA VAL A 155 -17.64 3.05 1.33
C VAL A 155 -17.86 3.88 2.59
N GLN A 156 -16.78 4.50 3.06
CA GLN A 156 -16.81 5.66 3.94
C GLN A 156 -16.36 6.89 3.14
N ALA A 157 -16.92 8.06 3.45
CA ALA A 157 -16.61 9.27 2.68
C ALA A 157 -16.65 10.53 3.55
N LEU A 158 -15.74 11.47 3.35
CA LEU A 158 -15.73 12.81 3.95
C LEU A 158 -15.55 13.84 2.84
N ALA A 159 -15.90 15.10 3.13
CA ALA A 159 -15.67 16.21 2.22
C ALA A 159 -14.82 17.26 2.92
N PHE A 160 -13.77 17.69 2.24
CA PHE A 160 -12.80 18.67 2.72
C PHE A 160 -12.74 19.87 1.77
N GLU A 161 -12.49 21.04 2.34
CA GLU A 161 -12.11 22.23 1.59
C GLU A 161 -10.57 22.32 1.65
N LEU A 162 -9.94 22.33 0.48
CA LEU A 162 -8.50 22.42 0.29
C LEU A 162 -8.11 23.85 -0.09
N PRO A 163 -6.81 24.22 0.00
CA PRO A 163 -6.34 25.54 -0.43
C PRO A 163 -6.77 25.88 -1.86
N GLY A 164 -7.11 27.16 -2.07
CA GLY A 164 -7.64 27.67 -3.33
C GLY A 164 -9.13 27.38 -3.56
N SER A 165 -9.92 27.21 -2.49
CA SER A 165 -11.37 26.93 -2.56
C SER A 165 -11.73 25.66 -3.34
N ARG A 166 -10.81 24.69 -3.39
CA ARG A 166 -11.04 23.39 -4.03
C ARG A 166 -11.77 22.48 -3.04
N VAL A 167 -12.78 21.76 -3.50
CA VAL A 167 -13.50 20.80 -2.67
C VAL A 167 -13.05 19.40 -3.05
N GLN A 168 -12.75 18.57 -2.05
CA GLN A 168 -12.35 17.18 -2.25
C GLN A 168 -13.29 16.24 -1.52
N LEU A 169 -13.77 15.22 -2.24
CA LEU A 169 -14.44 14.07 -1.68
C LEU A 169 -13.38 13.01 -1.37
N SER A 170 -13.13 12.76 -0.10
CA SER A 170 -12.17 11.76 0.36
C SER A 170 -12.89 10.49 0.81
N MET A 171 -12.47 9.34 0.31
CA MET A 171 -13.19 8.08 0.53
C MET A 171 -12.25 6.97 0.97
N ASN A 172 -12.77 6.10 1.83
CA ASN A 172 -12.13 4.88 2.28
C ASN A 172 -12.99 3.71 1.80
N LEU A 173 -12.42 2.88 0.91
CA LEU A 173 -13.07 1.69 0.34
C LEU A 173 -12.50 0.46 1.05
N PHE A 174 -13.27 -0.14 1.95
CA PHE A 174 -12.81 -1.23 2.84
C PHE A 174 -13.35 -2.62 2.46
N ARG A 175 -14.09 -2.70 1.34
CA ARG A 175 -14.57 -3.96 0.72
C ARG A 175 -14.39 -3.87 -0.80
N ILE A 176 -13.12 -3.80 -1.21
CA ILE A 176 -12.70 -3.56 -2.60
C ILE A 176 -13.08 -4.70 -3.55
N ASP A 177 -13.45 -5.86 -3.02
CA ASP A 177 -14.05 -7.00 -3.71
C ASP A 177 -15.51 -6.75 -4.10
N GLU A 178 -16.19 -5.79 -3.47
CA GLU A 178 -17.58 -5.43 -3.77
C GLU A 178 -17.73 -4.02 -4.36
N THR A 179 -16.82 -3.09 -4.05
CA THR A 179 -16.84 -1.73 -4.59
C THR A 179 -15.43 -1.22 -4.79
N THR A 180 -15.06 -1.02 -6.04
CA THR A 180 -13.77 -0.51 -6.50
C THR A 180 -13.81 1.01 -6.68
N PRO A 181 -12.64 1.68 -6.82
CA PRO A 181 -12.60 3.08 -7.24
C PRO A 181 -13.36 3.34 -8.54
N SER A 182 -13.33 2.42 -9.50
CA SER A 182 -14.10 2.52 -10.76
C SER A 182 -15.61 2.54 -10.53
N ASP A 183 -16.13 1.74 -9.60
CA ASP A 183 -17.56 1.73 -9.26
C ASP A 183 -17.99 3.05 -8.61
N VAL A 184 -17.13 3.62 -7.77
CA VAL A 184 -17.35 4.93 -7.16
C VAL A 184 -17.37 6.03 -8.22
N ILE A 185 -16.43 6.02 -9.16
CA ILE A 185 -16.38 6.96 -10.29
C ILE A 185 -17.69 6.88 -11.10
N ALA A 186 -18.09 5.67 -11.49
CA ALA A 186 -19.32 5.45 -12.26
C ALA A 186 -20.57 5.94 -11.51
N GLU A 187 -20.62 5.75 -10.19
CA GLU A 187 -21.74 6.25 -9.37
C GLU A 187 -21.77 7.79 -9.27
N LEU A 188 -20.60 8.43 -9.18
CA LEU A 188 -20.50 9.89 -9.19
C LEU A 188 -20.92 10.47 -10.56
N GLU A 189 -20.51 9.84 -11.67
CA GLU A 189 -20.94 10.20 -13.02
C GLU A 189 -22.45 10.03 -13.19
N ARG A 190 -23.01 8.92 -12.73
CA ARG A 190 -24.46 8.65 -12.77
C ARG A 190 -25.26 9.71 -12.01
N ARG A 191 -24.68 10.31 -10.97
CA ARG A 191 -25.27 11.40 -10.18
C ARG A 191 -25.04 12.79 -10.79
N GLY A 192 -24.34 12.90 -11.91
CA GLY A 192 -24.02 14.17 -12.56
C GLY A 192 -23.00 15.02 -11.79
N VAL A 193 -22.15 14.38 -10.98
CA VAL A 193 -21.11 15.09 -10.22
C VAL A 193 -19.98 15.52 -11.17
N ALA A 194 -19.65 16.80 -11.19
CA ALA A 194 -18.50 17.32 -11.93
C ALA A 194 -17.21 16.95 -11.19
N MET A 195 -16.47 15.98 -11.72
CA MET A 195 -15.23 15.48 -11.13
C MET A 195 -13.99 16.07 -11.78
N GLY A 196 -12.96 16.28 -10.97
CA GLY A 196 -11.62 16.63 -11.40
C GLY A 196 -10.62 15.51 -11.14
N ALA A 197 -9.43 15.88 -10.66
CA ALA A 197 -8.35 14.94 -10.39
C ALA A 197 -8.78 13.85 -9.39
N GLN A 198 -8.44 12.62 -9.74
CA GLN A 198 -8.61 11.41 -8.93
C GLN A 198 -7.26 11.06 -8.31
N GLN A 199 -7.27 10.59 -7.07
CA GLN A 199 -6.04 10.32 -6.33
C GLN A 199 -6.22 9.09 -5.45
N VAL A 200 -5.28 8.15 -5.55
CA VAL A 200 -5.07 7.15 -4.50
C VAL A 200 -4.12 7.72 -3.46
N VAL A 201 -4.48 7.58 -2.18
CA VAL A 201 -3.61 7.89 -1.04
C VAL A 201 -3.01 6.59 -0.51
N GLY A 202 -1.69 6.54 -0.37
CA GLY A 202 -0.93 5.32 -0.11
C GLY A 202 -0.90 4.37 -1.30
N LEU A 203 -0.95 3.06 -1.00
CA LEU A 203 -0.88 1.98 -1.99
C LEU A 203 -2.27 1.43 -2.34
N CYS A 204 -2.41 0.95 -3.57
CA CYS A 204 -3.63 0.31 -4.08
C CYS A 204 -3.30 -1.09 -4.59
N PRO A 205 -4.05 -2.13 -4.17
CA PRO A 205 -3.96 -3.45 -4.80
C PRO A 205 -4.26 -3.37 -6.29
N ALA A 206 -3.48 -4.08 -7.11
CA ALA A 206 -3.61 -4.07 -8.56
C ALA A 206 -5.03 -4.41 -9.03
N ILE A 207 -5.74 -5.29 -8.32
CA ILE A 207 -7.11 -5.70 -8.65
C ILE A 207 -8.14 -4.56 -8.55
N ALA A 208 -7.85 -3.53 -7.76
CA ALA A 208 -8.71 -2.36 -7.57
C ALA A 208 -8.13 -1.09 -8.22
N ALA A 209 -7.02 -1.23 -8.96
CA ALA A 209 -6.28 -0.09 -9.46
C ALA A 209 -6.97 0.59 -10.63
N THR A 210 -6.88 1.92 -10.63
CA THR A 210 -7.22 2.80 -11.75
C THR A 210 -5.96 3.58 -12.13
N PRO A 211 -5.93 4.37 -13.22
CA PRO A 211 -4.78 5.21 -13.52
C PRO A 211 -4.37 6.16 -12.38
N ALA A 212 -5.28 6.49 -11.45
CA ALA A 212 -4.96 7.26 -10.24
C ALA A 212 -4.00 6.53 -9.27
N ALA A 213 -3.75 5.23 -9.50
CA ALA A 213 -2.83 4.38 -8.76
C ALA A 213 -1.48 4.15 -9.46
N ASP A 214 -1.19 4.86 -10.57
CA ASP A 214 0.08 4.74 -11.27
C ASP A 214 1.28 4.98 -10.32
N GLY A 215 2.22 4.03 -10.31
CA GLY A 215 3.37 4.04 -9.38
C GLY A 215 3.01 3.76 -7.91
N ARG A 216 1.75 3.42 -7.61
CA ARG A 216 1.22 3.15 -6.26
C ARG A 216 0.61 1.76 -6.14
N LEU A 217 0.89 0.87 -7.10
CA LEU A 217 0.47 -0.52 -7.03
C LEU A 217 1.20 -1.23 -5.87
N LEU A 218 0.43 -1.80 -4.93
CA LEU A 218 0.97 -2.53 -3.79
C LEU A 218 1.95 -3.63 -4.24
N GLU A 219 1.54 -4.42 -5.21
CA GLU A 219 2.33 -5.51 -5.79
C GLU A 219 3.60 -5.00 -6.47
N GLY A 220 3.52 -3.84 -7.15
CA GLY A 220 4.69 -3.17 -7.70
C GLY A 220 5.68 -2.78 -6.59
N ARG A 221 5.20 -2.20 -5.49
CA ARG A 221 6.06 -1.83 -4.36
C ARG A 221 6.66 -3.01 -3.62
N LEU A 222 5.92 -4.11 -3.48
CA LEU A 222 6.45 -5.38 -2.93
C LEU A 222 7.59 -5.94 -3.80
N ALA A 223 7.39 -6.02 -5.12
CA ALA A 223 8.43 -6.50 -6.04
C ALA A 223 9.63 -5.54 -6.08
N SER A 224 9.38 -4.23 -5.99
CA SER A 224 10.43 -3.21 -5.92
C SER A 224 11.31 -3.38 -4.67
N ALA A 225 10.70 -3.45 -3.49
CA ALA A 225 11.41 -3.65 -2.24
C ALA A 225 12.18 -4.98 -2.21
N ALA A 226 11.61 -6.05 -2.76
CA ALA A 226 12.28 -7.35 -2.85
C ALA A 226 13.49 -7.33 -3.79
N ALA A 227 13.38 -6.64 -4.93
CA ALA A 227 14.48 -6.49 -5.87
C ALA A 227 15.61 -5.64 -5.26
N ASP A 228 15.29 -4.52 -4.59
CA ASP A 228 16.28 -3.69 -3.91
C ASP A 228 17.01 -4.45 -2.81
N ALA A 229 16.27 -5.13 -1.92
CA ALA A 229 16.87 -5.94 -0.87
C ALA A 229 17.71 -7.11 -1.43
N GLY A 230 17.33 -7.67 -2.58
CA GLY A 230 18.16 -8.62 -3.32
C GLY A 230 19.47 -7.99 -3.79
N GLY A 231 19.42 -6.75 -4.28
CA GLY A 231 20.59 -5.96 -4.67
C GLY A 231 21.56 -5.71 -3.51
N ASP A 232 21.04 -5.29 -2.35
CA ASP A 232 21.84 -5.07 -1.14
C ASP A 232 22.61 -6.35 -0.72
N ARG A 233 21.95 -7.51 -0.85
CA ARG A 233 22.55 -8.81 -0.53
C ARG A 233 23.60 -9.23 -1.55
N CYS A 234 23.37 -8.96 -2.82
CA CYS A 234 24.36 -9.16 -3.87
C CYS A 234 25.61 -8.32 -3.59
N GLU A 235 25.46 -7.03 -3.31
CA GLU A 235 26.58 -6.14 -2.94
C GLU A 235 27.34 -6.67 -1.72
N SER A 236 26.61 -7.14 -0.70
CA SER A 236 27.21 -7.71 0.52
C SER A 236 28.00 -9.00 0.27
N ARG A 237 27.62 -9.81 -0.71
CA ARG A 237 28.38 -11.01 -1.11
C ARG A 237 29.66 -10.65 -1.88
N GLY A 238 29.63 -9.54 -2.63
CA GLY A 238 30.76 -9.06 -3.42
C GLY A 238 31.08 -9.94 -4.63
N GLY A 239 32.10 -9.54 -5.39
CA GLY A 239 32.48 -10.17 -6.66
C GLY A 239 31.78 -9.54 -7.87
N ASP A 240 32.40 -9.70 -9.04
CA ASP A 240 32.00 -8.99 -10.27
C ASP A 240 30.58 -9.38 -10.72
N GLU A 241 30.23 -10.67 -10.62
CA GLU A 241 28.91 -11.17 -11.02
C GLU A 241 27.78 -10.65 -10.11
N HIS A 242 27.97 -10.71 -8.78
CA HIS A 242 26.99 -10.18 -7.83
C HIS A 242 26.87 -8.66 -7.93
N THR A 243 27.97 -7.95 -8.16
CA THR A 243 27.92 -6.49 -8.38
C THR A 243 27.11 -6.14 -9.62
N ALA A 244 27.36 -6.84 -10.74
CA ALA A 244 26.60 -6.64 -11.98
C ALA A 244 25.11 -7.03 -11.83
N LEU A 245 24.80 -8.04 -11.01
CA LEU A 245 23.43 -8.41 -10.69
C LEU A 245 22.74 -7.37 -9.80
N ALA A 246 23.43 -6.84 -8.79
CA ALA A 246 22.89 -5.78 -7.93
C ALA A 246 22.43 -4.57 -8.75
N ASP A 247 23.26 -4.10 -9.69
CA ASP A 247 22.92 -3.00 -10.60
C ASP A 247 21.65 -3.29 -11.43
N ARG A 248 21.48 -4.54 -11.88
CA ARG A 248 20.26 -4.96 -12.60
C ARG A 248 19.05 -4.95 -11.67
N LEU A 249 19.20 -5.45 -10.46
CA LEU A 249 18.14 -5.50 -9.46
C LEU A 249 17.68 -4.08 -9.06
N ARG A 250 18.58 -3.10 -8.91
CA ARG A 250 18.20 -1.69 -8.69
C ARG A 250 17.36 -1.11 -9.83
N ARG A 251 17.71 -1.45 -11.08
CA ARG A 251 16.93 -1.01 -12.25
C ARG A 251 15.55 -1.68 -12.28
N GLU A 252 15.49 -2.97 -11.97
CA GLU A 252 14.22 -3.69 -11.84
C GLU A 252 13.35 -3.10 -10.72
N ALA A 253 13.95 -2.80 -9.56
CA ALA A 253 13.28 -2.17 -8.44
C ALA A 253 12.66 -0.82 -8.83
N ALA A 254 13.43 0.04 -9.51
CA ALA A 254 12.94 1.31 -10.04
C ALA A 254 11.85 1.14 -11.12
N GLY A 255 11.91 0.06 -11.89
CA GLY A 255 10.87 -0.31 -12.85
C GLY A 255 9.56 -0.71 -12.16
N PHE A 256 9.63 -1.50 -11.10
CA PHE A 256 8.46 -1.91 -10.32
C PHE A 256 7.83 -0.75 -9.53
N ALA A 257 8.64 0.14 -8.96
CA ALA A 257 8.15 1.32 -8.23
C ALA A 257 7.33 2.28 -9.11
N ARG A 258 7.54 2.24 -10.43
CA ARG A 258 6.83 3.07 -11.43
C ARG A 258 5.80 2.28 -12.23
N LEU A 259 5.44 1.09 -11.78
CA LEU A 259 4.46 0.26 -12.50
C LEU A 259 3.11 1.00 -12.57
N VAL A 260 2.60 1.14 -13.78
CA VAL A 260 1.33 1.82 -14.06
C VAL A 260 0.17 0.83 -13.99
N ALA A 261 -1.03 1.34 -13.72
CA ALA A 261 -2.27 0.57 -13.64
C ALA A 261 -2.83 0.24 -15.04
N ASP A 262 -1.98 -0.34 -15.88
CA ASP A 262 -2.29 -0.80 -17.24
C ASP A 262 -2.19 -2.33 -17.34
N GLN A 263 -3.01 -2.94 -18.18
CA GLN A 263 -3.14 -4.39 -18.27
C GLN A 263 -1.88 -5.09 -18.80
N ASP A 264 -1.20 -4.49 -19.77
CA ASP A 264 0.05 -5.06 -20.33
C ASP A 264 1.20 -4.86 -19.34
N ALA A 265 1.24 -3.69 -18.69
CA ALA A 265 2.21 -3.39 -17.63
C ALA A 265 2.04 -4.35 -16.44
N MET A 266 0.82 -4.61 -15.98
CA MET A 266 0.54 -5.54 -14.90
C MET A 266 0.97 -6.97 -15.26
N LEU A 267 0.65 -7.45 -16.46
CA LEU A 267 1.08 -8.78 -16.92
C LEU A 267 2.61 -8.89 -16.97
N GLY A 268 3.28 -7.90 -17.58
CA GLY A 268 4.75 -7.86 -17.61
C GLY A 268 5.38 -7.75 -16.21
N GLY A 269 4.75 -7.01 -15.30
CA GLY A 269 5.13 -6.94 -13.89
C GLY A 269 5.04 -8.30 -13.20
N ALA A 270 3.94 -9.04 -13.42
CA ALA A 270 3.74 -10.37 -12.84
C ALA A 270 4.81 -11.36 -13.31
N GLU A 271 5.11 -11.37 -14.61
CA GLU A 271 6.16 -12.22 -15.19
C GLU A 271 7.55 -11.90 -14.63
N ARG A 272 7.90 -10.61 -14.52
CA ARG A 272 9.18 -10.18 -13.95
C ARG A 272 9.30 -10.55 -12.47
N ALA A 273 8.24 -10.34 -11.68
CA ALA A 273 8.24 -10.69 -10.26
C ALA A 273 8.42 -12.20 -10.05
N ALA A 274 7.72 -13.04 -10.82
CA ALA A 274 7.89 -14.49 -10.78
C ALA A 274 9.31 -14.93 -11.20
N ALA A 275 9.88 -14.30 -12.23
CA ALA A 275 11.23 -14.62 -12.69
C ALA A 275 12.31 -14.26 -11.65
N LEU A 276 12.13 -13.16 -10.91
CA LEU A 276 13.11 -12.73 -9.90
C LEU A 276 13.29 -13.76 -8.78
N ILE A 277 12.28 -14.55 -8.44
CA ILE A 277 12.40 -15.62 -7.43
C ILE A 277 13.54 -16.56 -7.82
N HIS A 278 13.55 -17.05 -9.07
CA HIS A 278 14.59 -17.94 -9.57
C HIS A 278 15.95 -17.26 -9.73
N VAL A 279 15.99 -15.98 -10.11
CA VAL A 279 17.23 -15.21 -10.25
C VAL A 279 17.91 -15.05 -8.88
N LEU A 280 17.15 -14.66 -7.86
CA LEU A 280 17.67 -14.49 -6.51
C LEU A 280 18.06 -15.82 -5.88
N ASP A 281 17.34 -16.90 -6.16
CA ASP A 281 17.68 -18.26 -5.70
C ASP A 281 18.99 -18.75 -6.31
N ALA A 282 19.15 -18.61 -7.63
CA ALA A 282 20.38 -18.97 -8.33
C ALA A 282 21.59 -18.15 -7.84
N ALA A 283 21.39 -16.88 -7.51
CA ALA A 283 22.42 -16.02 -6.90
C ALA A 283 22.64 -16.26 -5.39
N GLN A 284 21.86 -17.17 -4.78
CA GLN A 284 21.85 -17.51 -3.36
C GLN A 284 21.57 -16.32 -2.43
N VAL A 285 20.78 -15.35 -2.89
CA VAL A 285 20.39 -14.16 -2.10
C VAL A 285 18.91 -14.14 -1.74
N LEU A 286 18.13 -15.09 -2.26
CA LEU A 286 16.72 -15.29 -1.89
C LEU A 286 16.61 -15.77 -0.44
N ASP A 287 15.65 -15.22 0.29
CA ASP A 287 15.13 -15.82 1.51
C ASP A 287 13.61 -15.88 1.50
N GLY A 288 13.03 -16.37 2.60
CA GLY A 288 11.58 -16.49 2.75
C GLY A 288 10.82 -15.17 2.64
N GLU A 289 11.40 -14.03 3.06
CA GLU A 289 10.73 -12.73 2.98
C GLU A 289 10.72 -12.21 1.54
N LEU A 290 11.87 -12.28 0.85
CA LEU A 290 11.97 -11.88 -0.55
C LEU A 290 11.09 -12.77 -1.44
N SER A 291 11.06 -14.08 -1.18
CA SER A 291 10.17 -15.03 -1.88
C SER A 291 8.70 -14.66 -1.65
N ALA A 292 8.28 -14.44 -0.40
CA ALA A 292 6.90 -14.10 -0.09
C ALA A 292 6.45 -12.78 -0.73
N MET A 293 7.31 -11.76 -0.74
CA MET A 293 7.02 -10.48 -1.40
C MET A 293 6.86 -10.64 -2.92
N LEU A 294 7.78 -11.38 -3.57
CA LEU A 294 7.73 -11.62 -5.02
C LEU A 294 6.56 -12.51 -5.43
N GLU A 295 6.23 -13.53 -4.64
CA GLU A 295 5.06 -14.39 -4.87
C GLU A 295 3.75 -13.62 -4.72
N ALA A 296 3.62 -12.81 -3.66
CA ALA A 296 2.46 -11.95 -3.46
C ALA A 296 2.30 -10.94 -4.61
N ALA A 297 3.41 -10.32 -5.03
CA ALA A 297 3.42 -9.40 -6.16
C ALA A 297 3.01 -10.09 -7.48
N ALA A 298 3.62 -11.24 -7.80
CA ALA A 298 3.36 -11.95 -9.04
C ALA A 298 1.91 -12.44 -9.12
N ARG A 299 1.39 -13.05 -8.04
CA ARG A 299 0.01 -13.53 -7.97
C ARG A 299 -1.01 -12.39 -7.98
N GLY A 300 -0.76 -11.31 -7.24
CA GLY A 300 -1.66 -10.16 -7.19
C GLY A 300 -1.77 -9.44 -8.53
N LEU A 301 -0.64 -9.18 -9.20
CA LEU A 301 -0.63 -8.61 -10.56
C LEU A 301 -1.31 -9.54 -11.57
N ARG A 302 -1.03 -10.85 -11.50
CA ARG A 302 -1.69 -11.84 -12.37
C ARG A 302 -3.21 -11.88 -12.16
N ALA A 303 -3.67 -11.76 -10.92
CA ALA A 303 -5.10 -11.74 -10.59
C ALA A 303 -5.81 -10.46 -11.10
N ALA A 304 -5.07 -9.36 -11.24
CA ALA A 304 -5.58 -8.10 -11.79
C ALA A 304 -5.68 -8.08 -13.33
N VAL A 305 -5.08 -9.06 -14.02
CA VAL A 305 -5.20 -9.19 -15.49
C VAL A 305 -6.60 -9.67 -15.85
N THR A 306 -7.32 -8.85 -16.62
CA THR A 306 -8.70 -9.11 -17.02
C THR A 306 -8.82 -10.32 -17.96
N PRO A 307 -10.00 -10.96 -18.04
CA PRO A 307 -10.24 -12.04 -18.99
C PRO A 307 -10.02 -11.64 -20.46
N ALA A 308 -10.27 -10.37 -20.81
CA ALA A 308 -10.05 -9.86 -22.15
C ALA A 308 -8.56 -9.87 -22.51
N THR A 309 -7.71 -9.27 -21.66
CA THR A 309 -6.24 -9.30 -21.84
C THR A 309 -5.69 -10.71 -21.76
N ALA A 310 -6.18 -11.54 -20.84
CA ALA A 310 -5.76 -12.94 -20.73
C ALA A 310 -6.12 -13.76 -21.98
N GLY A 311 -7.23 -13.41 -22.66
CA GLY A 311 -7.61 -14.00 -23.95
C GLY A 311 -6.62 -13.65 -25.06
N VAL A 312 -6.16 -12.40 -25.12
CA VAL A 312 -5.17 -11.93 -26.10
C VAL A 312 -3.81 -12.57 -25.86
N TYR A 313 -3.36 -12.66 -24.61
CA TYR A 313 -2.03 -13.14 -24.23
C TYR A 313 -2.03 -14.57 -23.66
N ARG A 314 -2.86 -15.47 -24.19
CA ARG A 314 -3.05 -16.83 -23.64
C ARG A 314 -1.75 -17.57 -23.33
N ALA A 315 -0.82 -17.62 -24.28
CA ALA A 315 0.43 -18.36 -24.10
C ALA A 315 1.32 -17.80 -22.97
N ARG A 316 1.31 -16.46 -22.78
CA ARG A 316 2.03 -15.80 -21.68
C ARG A 316 1.38 -16.12 -20.34
N ILE A 317 0.05 -16.07 -20.30
CA ILE A 317 -0.74 -16.41 -19.11
C ILE A 317 -0.49 -17.86 -18.71
N ASP A 318 -0.58 -18.81 -19.62
CA ASP A 318 -0.37 -20.22 -19.32
C ASP A 318 1.06 -20.48 -18.80
N ALA A 319 2.06 -19.81 -19.38
CA ALA A 319 3.45 -19.91 -18.93
C ALA A 319 3.67 -19.28 -17.53
N LEU A 320 3.00 -18.17 -17.24
CA LEU A 320 3.04 -17.52 -15.93
C LEU A 320 2.32 -18.37 -14.88
N ASP A 321 1.13 -18.87 -15.19
CA ASP A 321 0.35 -19.72 -14.28
C ASP A 321 1.10 -21.02 -13.97
N ALA A 322 1.80 -21.61 -14.96
CA ALA A 322 2.67 -22.77 -14.74
C ALA A 322 3.88 -22.48 -13.83
N ARG A 323 4.40 -21.25 -13.83
CA ARG A 323 5.48 -20.85 -12.90
C ARG A 323 4.98 -20.56 -11.49
N LEU A 324 3.71 -20.18 -11.34
CA LEU A 324 3.09 -19.87 -10.06
C LEU A 324 2.40 -21.07 -9.41
N ALA A 325 2.28 -22.20 -10.12
CA ALA A 325 1.76 -23.47 -9.59
C ALA A 325 2.78 -24.15 -8.68
#